data_AF-A0A7V1PXG4-F1
#
_entry.id   AF-A0A7V1PXG4-F1
#
_cell.length_a   1.000
_cell.length_b   1.000
_cell.length_c   1.000
_cell.angle_alpha   90.00
_cell.angle_beta   90.00
_cell.angle_gamma   90.00
#
_symmetry.space_group_name_H-M   'P 1'
#
loop_
_entity.id
_entity.type
_entity.pdbx_description
1 polymer ?
#
loop_
_entity_poly.entity_id
_entity_poly.type
_entity_poly.pdbx_seq_one_letter_code
_entity_poly.pdbx_strand_id
1 'polypeptide(L)'
;MNVKTFEKLQTILINRDDKWAVLFATSLSPKETQFTFITQILQDIVIMENNYNLIIDFAINVKNANTELLESIIIGSCKPKFIFEFANCVHNSNIDLLQEAVLKTESAKYIYEFALNIQGANIDKLQSRIIELKDAQYVYYFAVNVKNSDIGLLQEAILETKNAKYIYEFIFHIKESNMEKFQSRIAELKDAQYIYEFCNNIPGASIAYMYSVIRQTPTDMFICKFRKMFIDESNPFVSELSISRLLEMLSTHNL
;
A
#
# COMPACT_ATOMS: atom_id res chain seq x y z
N MET A 1 29.31 36.85 -10.78
CA MET A 1 29.63 36.22 -9.48
C MET A 1 30.61 37.10 -8.68
N ASN A 2 30.53 37.18 -7.35
CA ASN A 2 31.58 37.84 -6.54
C ASN A 2 32.69 36.85 -6.15
N VAL A 3 33.83 37.36 -5.65
CA VAL A 3 35.02 36.55 -5.33
C VAL A 3 34.69 35.42 -4.33
N LYS A 4 33.98 35.74 -3.25
CA LYS A 4 33.61 34.76 -2.21
C LYS A 4 32.71 33.64 -2.76
N THR A 5 31.79 33.96 -3.67
CA THR A 5 30.93 32.97 -4.31
C THR A 5 31.75 32.09 -5.26
N PHE A 6 32.74 32.64 -5.94
CA PHE A 6 33.64 31.87 -6.81
C PHE A 6 34.54 30.90 -6.02
N GLU A 7 35.12 31.33 -4.89
CA GLU A 7 35.92 30.45 -4.01
C GLU A 7 35.10 29.26 -3.47
N LYS A 8 33.82 29.49 -3.14
CA LYS A 8 32.90 28.42 -2.76
C LYS A 8 32.69 27.41 -3.89
N LEU A 9 32.45 27.91 -5.11
CA LEU A 9 32.31 27.04 -6.29
C LEU A 9 33.59 26.22 -6.50
N GLN A 10 34.78 26.84 -6.47
CA GLN A 10 36.05 26.13 -6.60
C GLN A 10 36.21 25.02 -5.56
N THR A 11 35.84 25.28 -4.30
CA THR A 11 35.90 24.29 -3.23
C THR A 11 34.99 23.08 -3.53
N ILE A 12 33.76 23.33 -4.00
CA ILE A 12 32.83 22.28 -4.41
C ILE A 12 33.41 21.45 -5.56
N LEU A 13 33.98 22.11 -6.57
CA LEU A 13 34.56 21.43 -7.73
C LEU A 13 35.77 20.55 -7.36
N ILE A 14 36.62 21.02 -6.45
CA ILE A 14 37.81 20.29 -5.99
C ILE A 14 37.40 19.07 -5.15
N ASN A 15 36.48 19.25 -4.21
CA ASN A 15 36.09 18.20 -3.27
C ASN A 15 34.98 17.29 -3.78
N ARG A 16 34.32 17.66 -4.89
CA ARG A 16 33.11 17.00 -5.42
C ARG A 16 32.01 16.86 -4.37
N ASP A 17 31.81 17.89 -3.57
CA ASP A 17 30.84 17.86 -2.47
C ASP A 17 29.41 18.04 -3.00
N ASP A 18 28.68 16.93 -3.13
CA ASP A 18 27.30 16.84 -3.65
C ASP A 18 26.30 17.65 -2.82
N LYS A 19 26.39 17.61 -1.49
CA LYS A 19 25.51 18.38 -0.59
C LYS A 19 25.71 19.87 -0.79
N TRP A 20 26.96 20.33 -0.80
CA TRP A 20 27.24 21.75 -1.04
C TRP A 20 26.94 22.15 -2.48
N ALA A 21 27.03 21.23 -3.45
CA ALA A 21 26.59 21.47 -4.81
C ALA A 21 25.09 21.79 -4.88
N VAL A 22 24.22 21.01 -4.23
CA VAL A 22 22.78 21.29 -4.14
C VAL A 22 22.52 22.66 -3.48
N LEU A 23 23.15 22.92 -2.33
CA LEU A 23 22.98 24.18 -1.59
C LEU A 23 23.42 25.39 -2.40
N PHE A 24 24.57 25.29 -3.07
CA PHE A 24 25.10 26.35 -3.91
C PHE A 24 24.18 26.60 -5.10
N ALA A 25 23.78 25.54 -5.82
CA ALA A 25 22.90 25.63 -6.98
C ALA A 25 21.55 26.27 -6.65
N THR A 26 20.96 25.93 -5.50
CA THR A 26 19.70 26.51 -5.01
C THR A 26 19.84 28.02 -4.74
N SER A 27 21.00 28.45 -4.24
CA SER A 27 21.28 29.87 -3.95
C SER A 27 21.76 30.68 -5.16
N LEU A 28 22.05 30.02 -6.29
CA LEU A 28 22.66 30.65 -7.44
C LEU A 28 21.66 31.57 -8.15
N SER A 29 22.04 32.83 -8.35
CA SER A 29 21.20 33.79 -9.04
C SER A 29 21.03 33.42 -10.52
N PRO A 30 19.80 33.35 -11.05
CA PRO A 30 19.57 33.14 -12.48
C PRO A 30 20.14 34.25 -13.39
N LYS A 31 20.54 35.40 -12.82
CA LYS A 31 21.21 36.49 -13.54
C LYS A 31 22.72 36.28 -13.71
N GLU A 32 23.28 35.20 -13.16
CA GLU A 32 24.70 34.89 -13.32
C GLU A 32 25.01 34.56 -14.79
N THR A 33 26.07 35.14 -15.36
CA THR A 33 26.38 35.03 -16.79
C THR A 33 26.54 33.58 -17.25
N GLN A 34 27.06 32.70 -16.39
CA GLN A 34 27.26 31.28 -16.66
C GLN A 34 26.28 30.38 -15.91
N PHE A 35 25.11 30.91 -15.50
CA PHE A 35 24.13 30.21 -14.67
C PHE A 35 23.87 28.77 -15.13
N THR A 36 23.44 28.60 -16.38
CA THR A 36 23.13 27.27 -16.95
C THR A 36 24.32 26.31 -16.92
N PHE A 37 25.51 26.80 -17.28
CA PHE A 37 26.72 25.98 -17.31
C PHE A 37 27.15 25.54 -15.90
N ILE A 38 27.12 26.47 -14.93
CA ILE A 38 27.42 26.16 -13.53
C ILE A 38 26.40 25.15 -12.98
N THR A 39 25.10 25.37 -13.22
CA THR A 39 24.04 24.45 -12.79
C THR A 39 24.27 23.05 -13.36
N GLN A 40 24.63 22.91 -14.64
CA GLN A 40 24.92 21.61 -15.24
C GLN A 40 26.10 20.91 -14.56
N ILE A 41 27.21 21.62 -14.30
CA ILE A 41 28.37 21.03 -13.60
C ILE A 41 27.97 20.54 -12.20
N LEU A 42 27.19 21.35 -11.46
CA LEU A 42 26.74 20.97 -10.13
C LEU A 42 25.78 19.77 -10.18
N GLN A 43 24.92 19.70 -11.20
CA GLN A 43 24.07 18.54 -11.43
C GLN A 43 24.91 17.27 -11.69
N ASP A 44 25.94 17.37 -12.53
CA ASP A 44 26.81 16.24 -12.86
C ASP A 44 27.54 15.72 -11.60
N ILE A 45 27.99 16.61 -10.71
CA ILE A 45 28.58 16.23 -9.41
C ILE A 45 27.57 15.45 -8.56
N VAL A 46 26.34 15.95 -8.42
CA VAL A 46 25.29 15.28 -7.63
C VAL A 46 24.94 13.90 -8.21
N ILE A 47 24.90 13.77 -9.54
CA ILE A 47 24.65 12.50 -10.21
C ILE A 47 25.77 11.49 -9.95
N MET A 48 27.04 11.90 -10.01
CA MET A 48 28.19 11.00 -9.85
C MET A 48 28.24 10.31 -8.49
N GLU A 49 27.78 10.97 -7.43
CA GLU A 49 27.77 10.41 -6.07
C GLU A 49 26.60 9.42 -5.83
N ASN A 50 25.68 9.31 -6.79
CA ASN A 50 24.57 8.35 -6.78
C ASN A 50 23.69 8.39 -5.51
N ASN A 51 23.57 9.58 -4.90
CA ASN A 51 22.71 9.81 -3.75
C ASN A 51 21.32 10.28 -4.22
N TYR A 52 20.39 9.35 -4.35
CA TYR A 52 19.06 9.62 -4.89
C TYR A 52 18.27 10.70 -4.13
N ASN A 53 18.48 10.87 -2.83
CA ASN A 53 17.83 11.95 -2.08
C ASN A 53 18.31 13.31 -2.59
N LEU A 54 19.62 13.48 -2.83
CA LEU A 54 20.18 14.73 -3.33
C LEU A 54 19.83 14.96 -4.80
N ILE A 55 19.70 13.90 -5.60
CA ILE A 55 19.19 13.98 -6.98
C ILE A 55 17.76 14.54 -6.98
N ILE A 56 16.89 14.02 -6.10
CA ILE A 56 15.52 14.51 -5.93
C ILE A 56 15.53 15.95 -5.40
N ASP A 57 16.33 16.25 -4.37
CA ASP A 57 16.44 17.61 -3.81
C ASP A 57 16.90 18.60 -4.87
N PHE A 58 17.83 18.21 -5.74
CA PHE A 58 18.28 19.03 -6.85
C PHE A 58 17.15 19.28 -7.86
N ALA A 59 16.40 18.23 -8.23
CA ALA A 59 15.26 18.34 -9.14
C ALA A 59 14.15 19.26 -8.61
N ILE A 60 13.90 19.25 -7.29
CA ILE A 60 12.88 20.09 -6.65
C ILE A 60 13.33 21.55 -6.56
N ASN A 61 14.56 21.78 -6.11
CA ASN A 61 14.96 23.10 -5.60
C ASN A 61 15.78 23.92 -6.60
N VAL A 62 16.41 23.29 -7.59
CA VAL A 62 17.35 23.98 -8.49
C VAL A 62 16.67 24.40 -9.78
N LYS A 63 16.69 25.71 -10.03
CA LYS A 63 16.20 26.29 -11.28
C LYS A 63 17.07 25.83 -12.45
N ASN A 64 16.44 25.48 -13.57
CA ASN A 64 17.12 24.98 -14.77
C ASN A 64 17.87 23.64 -14.54
N ALA A 65 17.48 22.87 -13.51
CA ALA A 65 17.86 21.47 -13.43
C ALA A 65 17.29 20.72 -14.66
N ASN A 66 18.07 19.82 -15.24
CA ASN A 66 17.59 18.91 -16.25
C ASN A 66 16.82 17.77 -15.56
N THR A 67 15.54 18.02 -15.28
CA THR A 67 14.65 17.11 -14.55
C THR A 67 14.39 15.81 -15.30
N GLU A 68 14.35 15.82 -16.64
CA GLU A 68 14.20 14.62 -17.46
C GLU A 68 15.37 13.64 -17.27
N LEU A 69 16.61 14.16 -17.25
CA LEU A 69 17.78 13.35 -16.95
C LEU A 69 17.71 12.77 -15.53
N LEU A 70 17.37 13.58 -14.52
CA LEU A 70 17.27 13.14 -13.13
C LEU A 70 16.16 12.10 -12.96
N GLU A 71 15.01 12.28 -13.61
CA GLU A 71 13.91 11.32 -13.66
C GLU A 71 14.37 9.97 -14.23
N SER A 72 15.10 9.98 -15.35
CA SER A 72 15.63 8.77 -15.98
C SER A 72 16.58 8.00 -15.06
N ILE A 73 17.40 8.71 -14.27
CA ILE A 73 18.32 8.11 -13.29
C ILE A 73 17.54 7.47 -12.14
N ILE A 74 16.53 8.17 -11.62
CA ILE A 74 15.66 7.64 -10.55
C ILE A 74 14.91 6.41 -11.02
N ILE A 75 14.36 6.41 -12.23
CA ILE A 75 13.72 5.23 -12.84
C ILE A 75 14.72 4.09 -12.98
N GLY A 76 15.93 4.38 -13.49
CA GLY A 76 17.00 3.40 -13.68
C GLY A 76 17.52 2.78 -12.38
N SER A 77 17.32 3.44 -11.23
CA SER A 77 17.65 2.88 -9.92
C SER A 77 16.81 1.65 -9.54
N CYS A 78 15.61 1.51 -10.15
CA CYS A 78 14.60 0.51 -9.80
C CYS A 78 14.24 0.52 -8.29
N LYS A 79 14.42 1.65 -7.59
CA LYS A 79 14.08 1.80 -6.17
C LYS A 79 12.70 2.43 -6.05
N PRO A 80 11.65 1.68 -5.66
CA PRO A 80 10.29 2.18 -5.68
C PRO A 80 10.06 3.38 -4.77
N LYS A 81 10.79 3.46 -3.65
CA LYS A 81 10.79 4.62 -2.76
C LYS A 81 11.10 5.91 -3.51
N PHE A 82 12.22 5.93 -4.24
CA PHE A 82 12.70 7.14 -4.91
C PHE A 82 11.86 7.46 -6.15
N ILE A 83 11.35 6.45 -6.86
CA ILE A 83 10.41 6.65 -7.97
C ILE A 83 9.14 7.34 -7.47
N PHE A 84 8.56 6.84 -6.37
CA PHE A 84 7.39 7.45 -5.74
C PHE A 84 7.68 8.88 -5.25
N GLU A 85 8.79 9.08 -4.52
CA GLU A 85 9.16 10.41 -4.01
C GLU A 85 9.37 11.42 -5.15
N PHE A 86 9.98 11.01 -6.25
CA PHE A 86 10.16 11.87 -7.42
C PHE A 86 8.81 12.26 -8.03
N ALA A 87 7.90 11.30 -8.25
CA ALA A 87 6.55 11.55 -8.76
C ALA A 87 5.74 12.49 -7.85
N ASN A 88 5.90 12.33 -6.53
CA ASN A 88 5.12 13.07 -5.54
C ASN A 88 5.62 14.50 -5.33
N CYS A 89 6.93 14.72 -5.46
CA CYS A 89 7.57 15.99 -5.06
C CYS A 89 8.06 16.84 -6.24
N VAL A 90 8.42 16.24 -7.38
CA VAL A 90 8.97 16.98 -8.52
C VAL A 90 7.84 17.46 -9.43
N HIS A 91 7.71 18.78 -9.55
CA HIS A 91 6.70 19.41 -10.39
C HIS A 91 6.87 19.06 -11.88
N ASN A 92 5.75 18.83 -12.56
CA ASN A 92 5.69 18.48 -13.99
C ASN A 92 6.50 17.21 -14.36
N SER A 93 6.70 16.30 -13.40
CA SER A 93 7.27 14.98 -13.68
C SER A 93 6.33 14.14 -14.56
N ASN A 94 6.90 13.18 -15.28
CA ASN A 94 6.16 12.32 -16.19
C ASN A 94 5.50 11.18 -15.39
N ILE A 95 4.26 11.43 -14.95
CA ILE A 95 3.49 10.49 -14.14
C ILE A 95 3.30 9.13 -14.83
N ASP A 96 3.03 9.11 -16.13
CA ASP A 96 2.86 7.85 -16.87
C ASP A 96 4.16 7.02 -16.84
N LEU A 97 5.30 7.67 -17.09
CA LEU A 97 6.60 7.01 -17.10
C LEU A 97 6.99 6.51 -15.69
N LEU A 98 6.77 7.32 -14.66
CA LEU A 98 7.05 6.97 -13.27
C LEU A 98 6.11 5.87 -12.76
N GLN A 99 4.87 5.84 -13.24
CA GLN A 99 3.93 4.76 -12.95
C GLN A 99 4.41 3.44 -13.57
N GLU A 100 4.84 3.43 -14.83
CA GLU A 100 5.42 2.22 -15.42
C GLU A 100 6.65 1.75 -14.64
N ALA A 101 7.47 2.68 -14.16
CA ALA A 101 8.63 2.37 -13.35
C ALA A 101 8.25 1.74 -12.00
N VAL A 102 7.25 2.29 -11.28
CA VAL A 102 6.82 1.73 -9.99
C VAL A 102 6.19 0.34 -10.16
N LEU A 103 5.39 0.13 -11.21
CA LEU A 103 4.76 -1.15 -11.53
C LEU A 103 5.80 -2.26 -11.76
N LYS A 104 6.92 -1.94 -12.41
CA LYS A 104 8.04 -2.86 -12.66
C LYS A 104 8.79 -3.29 -11.40
N THR A 105 8.69 -2.52 -10.31
CA THR A 105 9.35 -2.88 -9.05
C THR A 105 8.64 -4.00 -8.29
N GLU A 106 7.40 -4.30 -8.68
CA GLU A 106 6.54 -5.30 -8.02
C GLU A 106 6.29 -5.02 -6.52
N SER A 107 6.58 -3.80 -6.06
CA SER A 107 6.37 -3.44 -4.66
C SER A 107 4.91 -3.04 -4.44
N ALA A 108 4.10 -3.97 -3.92
CA ALA A 108 2.69 -3.74 -3.60
C ALA A 108 2.49 -2.47 -2.74
N LYS A 109 3.40 -2.22 -1.78
CA LYS A 109 3.43 -0.99 -0.98
C LYS A 109 3.46 0.26 -1.85
N TYR A 110 4.46 0.40 -2.71
CA TYR A 110 4.64 1.63 -3.46
C TYR A 110 3.67 1.75 -4.63
N ILE A 111 3.16 0.65 -5.17
CA ILE A 111 2.05 0.68 -6.13
C ILE A 111 0.79 1.25 -5.46
N TYR A 112 0.47 0.80 -4.25
CA TYR A 112 -0.62 1.34 -3.45
C TYR A 112 -0.40 2.83 -3.11
N GLU A 113 0.78 3.21 -2.59
CA GLU A 113 1.10 4.61 -2.28
C GLU A 113 1.02 5.50 -3.53
N PHE A 114 1.42 4.99 -4.69
CA PHE A 114 1.31 5.72 -5.95
C PHE A 114 -0.16 5.98 -6.31
N ALA A 115 -1.01 4.95 -6.23
CA ALA A 115 -2.45 5.06 -6.49
C ALA A 115 -3.16 6.02 -5.53
N LEU A 116 -2.73 6.04 -4.27
CA LEU A 116 -3.33 6.86 -3.22
C LEU A 116 -2.96 8.34 -3.36
N ASN A 117 -1.68 8.64 -3.65
CA ASN A 117 -1.14 9.99 -3.47
C ASN A 117 -0.87 10.73 -4.80
N ILE A 118 -0.67 10.03 -5.92
CA ILE A 118 -0.24 10.67 -7.17
C ILE A 118 -1.44 11.07 -8.02
N GLN A 119 -1.65 12.38 -8.16
CA GLN A 119 -2.70 12.91 -9.03
C GLN A 119 -2.40 12.58 -10.50
N GLY A 120 -3.43 12.11 -11.22
CA GLY A 120 -3.31 11.73 -12.64
C GLY A 120 -2.84 10.29 -12.86
N ALA A 121 -2.57 9.54 -11.80
CA ALA A 121 -2.27 8.12 -11.89
C ALA A 121 -3.45 7.32 -12.48
N ASN A 122 -3.13 6.31 -13.29
CA ASN A 122 -4.07 5.35 -13.85
C ASN A 122 -4.40 4.28 -12.80
N ILE A 123 -5.50 4.49 -12.09
CA ILE A 123 -5.95 3.61 -11.01
C ILE A 123 -6.25 2.19 -11.51
N ASP A 124 -6.84 2.01 -12.69
CA ASP A 124 -7.15 0.69 -13.23
C ASP A 124 -5.89 -0.16 -13.40
N LYS A 125 -4.82 0.44 -13.96
CA LYS A 125 -3.55 -0.26 -14.17
C LYS A 125 -2.86 -0.60 -12.85
N LEU A 126 -2.87 0.33 -11.89
CA LEU A 126 -2.32 0.10 -10.55
C LEU A 126 -3.10 -0.98 -9.81
N GLN A 127 -4.43 -0.98 -9.92
CA GLN A 127 -5.31 -1.98 -9.33
C GLN A 127 -5.05 -3.36 -9.92
N SER A 128 -5.01 -3.50 -11.25
CA SER A 128 -4.71 -4.78 -11.90
C SER A 128 -3.40 -5.36 -11.36
N ARG A 129 -2.37 -4.52 -11.19
CA ARG A 129 -1.10 -4.98 -10.65
C ARG A 129 -1.17 -5.41 -9.19
N ILE A 130 -1.91 -4.69 -8.34
CA ILE A 130 -2.14 -5.09 -6.95
C ILE A 130 -2.83 -6.45 -6.87
N ILE A 131 -3.82 -6.69 -7.72
CA ILE A 131 -4.53 -7.97 -7.80
C ILE A 131 -3.57 -9.10 -8.22
N GLU A 132 -2.73 -8.87 -9.23
CA GLU A 132 -1.74 -9.86 -9.69
C GLU A 132 -0.71 -10.25 -8.62
N LEU A 133 -0.29 -9.30 -7.78
CA LEU A 133 0.68 -9.55 -6.71
C LEU A 133 0.10 -10.40 -5.57
N LYS A 134 -1.24 -10.45 -5.42
CA LYS A 134 -1.95 -11.22 -4.41
C LYS A 134 -1.50 -10.96 -2.96
N ASP A 135 -0.96 -9.77 -2.69
CA ASP A 135 -0.66 -9.33 -1.34
C ASP A 135 -1.95 -8.90 -0.64
N ALA A 136 -2.45 -9.74 0.25
CA ALA A 136 -3.72 -9.55 0.93
C ALA A 136 -3.83 -8.20 1.65
N GLN A 137 -2.73 -7.73 2.23
CA GLN A 137 -2.70 -6.45 2.95
C GLN A 137 -2.95 -5.29 1.99
N TYR A 138 -2.25 -5.27 0.86
CA TYR A 138 -2.37 -4.18 -0.09
C TYR A 138 -3.60 -4.28 -0.99
N VAL A 139 -4.13 -5.48 -1.26
CA VAL A 139 -5.47 -5.62 -1.86
C VAL A 139 -6.53 -4.98 -0.97
N TYR A 140 -6.49 -5.27 0.33
CA TYR A 140 -7.40 -4.66 1.31
C TYR A 140 -7.21 -3.13 1.40
N TYR A 141 -5.98 -2.65 1.58
CA TYR A 141 -5.71 -1.21 1.66
C TYR A 141 -6.11 -0.46 0.40
N PHE A 142 -5.91 -1.05 -0.78
CA PHE A 142 -6.34 -0.47 -2.04
C PHE A 142 -7.86 -0.29 -2.09
N ALA A 143 -8.61 -1.34 -1.72
CA ALA A 143 -10.07 -1.31 -1.73
C ALA A 143 -10.67 -0.27 -0.77
N VAL A 144 -10.05 -0.08 0.39
CA VAL A 144 -10.56 0.87 1.40
C VAL A 144 -10.17 2.31 1.10
N ASN A 145 -8.96 2.55 0.60
CA ASN A 145 -8.39 3.90 0.57
C ASN A 145 -8.31 4.53 -0.83
N VAL A 146 -8.25 3.73 -1.91
CA VAL A 146 -8.08 4.25 -3.27
C VAL A 146 -9.44 4.51 -3.90
N LYS A 147 -9.71 5.79 -4.19
CA LYS A 147 -10.95 6.24 -4.85
C LYS A 147 -11.03 5.73 -6.29
N ASN A 148 -12.25 5.50 -6.76
CA ASN A 148 -12.54 4.99 -8.12
C ASN A 148 -11.95 3.61 -8.41
N SER A 149 -11.59 2.84 -7.38
CA SER A 149 -11.21 1.44 -7.54
C SER A 149 -12.44 0.56 -7.80
N ASP A 150 -12.27 -0.51 -8.58
CA ASP A 150 -13.30 -1.53 -8.78
C ASP A 150 -13.27 -2.52 -7.59
N ILE A 151 -14.17 -2.26 -6.64
CA ILE A 151 -14.35 -3.06 -5.42
C ILE A 151 -14.77 -4.50 -5.75
N GLY A 152 -15.49 -4.74 -6.85
CA GLY A 152 -15.90 -6.08 -7.25
C GLY A 152 -14.70 -6.95 -7.63
N LEU A 153 -13.76 -6.41 -8.41
CA LEU A 153 -12.51 -7.10 -8.72
C LEU A 153 -11.64 -7.32 -7.48
N LEU A 154 -11.53 -6.31 -6.61
CA LEU A 154 -10.76 -6.42 -5.37
C LEU A 154 -11.37 -7.42 -4.39
N GLN A 155 -12.70 -7.60 -4.41
CA GLN A 155 -13.39 -8.62 -3.64
C GLN A 155 -12.95 -10.03 -4.04
N GLU A 156 -12.96 -10.34 -5.34
CA GLU A 156 -12.52 -11.67 -5.78
C GLU A 156 -11.03 -11.88 -5.49
N ALA A 157 -10.21 -10.83 -5.70
CA ALA A 157 -8.78 -10.86 -5.40
C ALA A 157 -8.48 -11.12 -3.92
N ILE A 158 -9.20 -10.48 -2.98
CA ILE A 158 -8.94 -10.68 -1.55
C ILE A 158 -9.30 -12.11 -1.12
N LEU A 159 -10.39 -12.66 -1.63
CA LEU A 159 -10.81 -14.04 -1.35
C LEU A 159 -9.76 -15.05 -1.86
N GLU A 160 -9.15 -14.78 -3.01
CA GLU A 160 -8.08 -15.62 -3.57
C GLU A 160 -6.80 -15.65 -2.72
N THR A 161 -6.51 -14.60 -1.95
CA THR A 161 -5.29 -14.55 -1.11
C THR A 161 -5.29 -15.57 0.04
N LYS A 162 -6.47 -16.08 0.42
CA LYS A 162 -6.66 -17.02 1.54
C LYS A 162 -6.11 -16.52 2.88
N ASN A 163 -5.99 -15.21 3.05
CA ASN A 163 -5.57 -14.60 4.30
C ASN A 163 -6.78 -14.25 5.16
N ALA A 164 -7.05 -15.04 6.20
CA ALA A 164 -8.26 -14.91 7.02
C ALA A 164 -8.41 -13.50 7.64
N LYS A 165 -7.29 -12.88 8.05
CA LYS A 165 -7.28 -11.52 8.59
C LYS A 165 -7.84 -10.53 7.58
N TYR A 166 -7.20 -10.40 6.43
CA TYR A 166 -7.56 -9.35 5.48
C TYR A 166 -8.88 -9.65 4.75
N ILE A 167 -9.29 -10.91 4.65
CA ILE A 167 -10.64 -11.28 4.20
C ILE A 167 -11.68 -10.76 5.19
N TYR A 168 -11.48 -10.96 6.50
CA TYR A 168 -12.36 -10.42 7.53
C TYR A 168 -12.37 -8.88 7.55
N GLU A 169 -11.20 -8.23 7.52
CA GLU A 169 -11.09 -6.77 7.51
C GLU A 169 -11.80 -6.16 6.29
N PHE A 170 -11.71 -6.81 5.12
CA PHE A 170 -12.38 -6.35 3.91
C PHE A 170 -13.90 -6.29 4.07
N ILE A 171 -14.55 -7.38 4.48
CA ILE A 171 -16.02 -7.39 4.68
C ILE A 171 -16.45 -6.50 5.84
N PHE A 172 -15.62 -6.37 6.89
CA PHE A 172 -15.91 -5.49 8.00
C PHE A 172 -15.99 -4.01 7.58
N HIS A 173 -15.10 -3.59 6.67
CA HIS A 173 -15.05 -2.19 6.21
C HIS A 173 -15.88 -1.91 4.95
N ILE A 174 -16.14 -2.91 4.10
CA ILE A 174 -16.81 -2.74 2.81
C ILE A 174 -18.21 -3.37 2.87
N LYS A 175 -19.22 -2.50 3.09
CA LYS A 175 -20.62 -2.90 3.36
C LYS A 175 -21.32 -3.63 2.21
N GLU A 176 -20.96 -3.34 0.97
CA GLU A 176 -21.59 -3.92 -0.23
C GLU A 176 -20.95 -5.25 -0.67
N SER A 177 -20.25 -5.94 0.24
CA SER A 177 -19.57 -7.19 -0.05
C SER A 177 -20.51 -8.41 -0.03
N ASN A 178 -20.17 -9.43 -0.82
CA ASN A 178 -20.95 -10.66 -0.90
C ASN A 178 -20.79 -11.53 0.36
N MET A 179 -21.66 -11.33 1.35
CA MET A 179 -21.62 -12.02 2.64
C MET A 179 -21.46 -13.54 2.50
N GLU A 180 -22.23 -14.18 1.62
CA GLU A 180 -22.19 -15.64 1.44
C GLU A 180 -20.79 -16.12 1.02
N LYS A 181 -20.16 -15.46 0.05
CA LYS A 181 -18.80 -15.80 -0.40
C LYS A 181 -17.77 -15.62 0.72
N PHE A 182 -17.84 -14.51 1.46
CA PHE A 182 -16.90 -14.26 2.57
C PHE A 182 -17.09 -15.25 3.70
N GLN A 183 -18.33 -15.56 4.07
CA GLN A 183 -18.65 -16.55 5.09
C GLN A 183 -18.09 -17.93 4.71
N SER A 184 -18.34 -18.40 3.49
CA SER A 184 -17.80 -19.67 3.01
C SER A 184 -16.27 -19.66 3.02
N ARG A 185 -15.63 -18.59 2.56
CA ARG A 185 -14.15 -18.52 2.52
C ARG A 185 -13.53 -18.45 3.92
N ILE A 186 -14.11 -17.71 4.87
CA ILE A 186 -13.65 -17.68 6.27
C ILE A 186 -13.80 -19.06 6.92
N ALA A 187 -14.93 -19.74 6.68
CA ALA A 187 -15.16 -21.11 7.15
C ALA A 187 -14.12 -22.11 6.58
N GLU A 188 -13.80 -22.01 5.29
CA GLU A 188 -12.81 -22.87 4.63
C GLU A 188 -11.41 -22.75 5.27
N LEU A 189 -11.03 -21.56 5.73
CA LEU A 189 -9.72 -21.32 6.35
C LEU A 189 -9.60 -21.90 7.76
N LYS A 190 -10.73 -22.15 8.44
CA LYS A 190 -10.80 -22.75 9.79
C LYS A 190 -9.96 -22.01 10.84
N ASP A 191 -9.73 -20.72 10.65
CA ASP A 191 -9.06 -19.88 11.62
C ASP A 191 -10.06 -19.46 12.71
N ALA A 192 -9.92 -20.05 13.89
CA ALA A 192 -10.87 -19.84 14.99
C ALA A 192 -10.97 -18.38 15.44
N GLN A 193 -9.87 -17.61 15.34
CA GLN A 193 -9.88 -16.19 15.66
C GLN A 193 -10.79 -15.44 14.69
N TYR A 194 -10.54 -15.57 13.39
CA TYR A 194 -11.32 -14.80 12.41
C TYR A 194 -12.74 -15.32 12.22
N ILE A 195 -13.01 -16.60 12.51
CA ILE A 195 -14.37 -17.12 12.61
C ILE A 195 -15.13 -16.48 13.78
N TYR A 196 -14.49 -16.36 14.95
CA TYR A 196 -15.06 -15.65 16.09
C TYR A 196 -15.31 -14.18 15.78
N GLU A 197 -14.30 -13.46 15.28
CA GLU A 197 -14.44 -12.03 14.92
C GLU A 197 -15.52 -11.81 13.87
N PHE A 198 -15.60 -12.68 12.85
CA PHE A 198 -16.64 -12.61 11.82
C PHE A 198 -18.04 -12.74 12.43
N CYS A 199 -18.29 -13.76 13.26
CA CYS A 199 -19.59 -13.94 13.90
C CYS A 199 -19.95 -12.81 14.87
N ASN A 200 -18.95 -12.25 15.54
CA ASN A 200 -19.15 -11.20 16.52
C ASN A 200 -19.45 -9.84 15.87
N ASN A 201 -18.84 -9.56 14.72
CA ASN A 201 -18.81 -8.21 14.16
C ASN A 201 -19.57 -8.06 12.84
N ILE A 202 -19.90 -9.15 12.14
CA ILE A 202 -20.59 -9.11 10.84
C ILE A 202 -22.07 -9.52 11.01
N PRO A 203 -23.01 -8.57 10.88
CA PRO A 203 -24.44 -8.88 10.94
C PRO A 203 -24.86 -9.89 9.88
N GLY A 204 -25.67 -10.88 10.27
CA GLY A 204 -26.13 -11.94 9.37
C GLY A 204 -25.16 -13.13 9.24
N ALA A 205 -24.01 -13.11 9.91
CA ALA A 205 -23.13 -14.27 10.01
C ALA A 205 -23.87 -15.48 10.62
N SER A 206 -23.74 -16.63 9.97
CA SER A 206 -24.32 -17.89 10.42
C SER A 206 -23.46 -18.51 11.51
N ILE A 207 -23.79 -18.18 12.77
CA ILE A 207 -23.17 -18.75 13.97
C ILE A 207 -23.19 -20.29 13.92
N ALA A 208 -24.29 -20.88 13.47
CA ALA A 208 -24.45 -22.33 13.40
C ALA A 208 -23.52 -22.99 12.40
N TYR A 209 -23.45 -22.43 11.19
CA TYR A 209 -22.52 -22.92 10.18
C TYR A 209 -21.07 -22.79 10.66
N MET A 210 -20.70 -21.61 11.17
CA MET A 210 -19.35 -21.34 11.66
C MET A 210 -18.96 -22.24 12.83
N TYR A 211 -19.88 -22.50 13.78
CA TYR A 211 -19.64 -23.44 14.87
C TYR A 211 -19.47 -24.87 14.36
N SER A 212 -20.27 -25.29 13.39
CA SER A 212 -20.15 -26.64 12.81
C SER A 212 -18.75 -26.91 12.23
N VAL A 213 -18.08 -25.87 11.74
CA VAL A 213 -16.73 -25.90 11.16
C VAL A 213 -15.64 -26.03 12.23
N ILE A 214 -15.75 -25.26 13.33
CA ILE A 214 -14.70 -25.20 14.37
C ILE A 214 -14.92 -26.16 15.54
N ARG A 215 -16.11 -26.77 15.69
CA ARG A 215 -16.40 -27.65 16.85
C ARG A 215 -15.47 -28.87 16.94
N GLN A 216 -14.86 -29.27 15.83
CA GLN A 216 -13.97 -30.42 15.73
C GLN A 216 -12.48 -30.05 15.72
N THR A 217 -12.13 -28.76 15.72
CA THR A 217 -10.73 -28.32 15.75
C THR A 217 -10.20 -28.35 17.19
N PRO A 218 -8.87 -28.46 17.40
CA PRO A 218 -8.27 -28.36 18.73
C PRO A 218 -8.75 -27.10 19.45
N THR A 219 -9.19 -27.25 20.71
CA THR A 219 -9.73 -26.11 21.47
C THR A 219 -8.63 -25.09 21.73
N ASP A 220 -8.89 -23.85 21.33
CA ASP A 220 -8.06 -22.69 21.64
C ASP A 220 -8.88 -21.61 22.37
N MET A 221 -8.21 -20.49 22.70
CA MET A 221 -8.84 -19.36 23.37
C MET A 221 -10.05 -18.81 22.59
N PHE A 222 -10.00 -18.76 21.26
CA PHE A 222 -11.07 -18.20 20.44
C PHE A 222 -12.27 -19.13 20.33
N ILE A 223 -12.07 -20.45 20.30
CA ILE A 223 -13.16 -21.42 20.41
C ILE A 223 -13.84 -21.32 21.77
N CYS A 224 -13.07 -21.14 22.85
CA CYS A 224 -13.64 -20.88 24.18
C CYS A 224 -14.45 -19.58 24.21
N LYS A 225 -13.92 -18.49 23.64
CA LYS A 225 -14.66 -17.22 23.48
C LYS A 225 -15.94 -17.40 22.66
N PHE A 226 -15.87 -18.14 21.55
CA PHE A 226 -17.00 -18.45 20.69
C PHE A 226 -18.11 -19.17 21.45
N ARG A 227 -17.77 -20.27 22.14
CA ARG A 227 -18.74 -21.02 22.95
C ARG A 227 -19.39 -20.14 24.01
N LYS A 228 -18.58 -19.37 24.74
CA LYS A 228 -19.08 -18.46 25.77
C LYS A 228 -20.01 -17.38 25.21
N MET A 229 -19.67 -16.84 24.04
CA MET A 229 -20.42 -15.71 23.46
C MET A 229 -21.72 -16.17 22.80
N PHE A 230 -21.72 -17.33 22.15
CA PHE A 230 -22.80 -17.72 21.25
C PHE A 230 -23.55 -19.00 21.62
N ILE A 231 -23.01 -19.82 22.52
CA ILE A 231 -23.53 -21.17 22.85
C ILE A 231 -23.90 -21.31 24.33
N ASP A 232 -23.22 -20.61 25.24
CA ASP A 232 -23.45 -20.71 26.68
C ASP A 232 -24.82 -20.13 27.08
N GLU A 233 -25.72 -20.98 27.58
CA GLU A 233 -27.08 -20.62 28.02
C GLU A 233 -27.09 -19.63 29.19
N SER A 234 -26.00 -19.54 29.97
CA SER A 234 -25.88 -18.56 31.03
C SER A 234 -25.61 -17.13 30.51
N ASN A 235 -25.28 -17.01 29.22
CA ASN A 235 -25.10 -15.71 28.58
C ASN A 235 -26.46 -15.10 28.23
N PRO A 236 -26.85 -13.94 28.81
CA PRO A 236 -28.18 -13.35 28.61
C PRO A 236 -28.43 -12.89 27.16
N PHE A 237 -27.39 -12.83 26.33
CA PHE A 237 -27.49 -12.48 24.91
C PHE A 237 -27.74 -13.70 24.01
N VAL A 238 -27.68 -14.92 24.55
CA VAL A 238 -27.95 -16.16 23.81
C VAL A 238 -29.36 -16.65 24.14
N SER A 239 -30.22 -16.73 23.13
CA SER A 239 -31.59 -17.25 23.33
C SER A 239 -31.62 -18.77 23.31
N GLU A 240 -32.41 -19.38 24.20
CA GLU A 240 -32.61 -20.83 24.28
C GLU A 240 -33.08 -21.41 22.93
N LEU A 241 -33.98 -20.69 22.23
CA LEU A 241 -34.43 -21.01 20.88
C LEU A 241 -33.29 -21.05 19.84
N SER A 242 -32.30 -20.16 19.97
CA SER A 242 -31.12 -20.13 19.09
C SER A 242 -30.28 -21.40 19.28
N ILE A 243 -30.07 -21.83 20.52
CA ILE A 243 -29.31 -23.03 20.86
C ILE A 243 -30.05 -24.29 20.43
N SER A 244 -31.36 -24.39 20.68
CA SER A 244 -32.15 -25.56 20.25
C SER A 244 -32.10 -25.72 18.73
N ARG A 245 -32.23 -24.64 17.96
CA ARG A 245 -32.08 -24.67 16.49
C ARG A 245 -30.67 -25.05 16.05
N LEU A 246 -29.65 -24.51 16.72
CA LEU A 246 -28.25 -24.90 16.53
C LEU A 246 -28.06 -26.42 16.72
N LEU A 247 -28.56 -26.97 17.83
CA LEU A 247 -28.45 -28.39 18.17
C LEU A 247 -29.26 -29.27 17.20
N GLU A 248 -30.47 -28.86 16.82
CA GLU A 248 -31.28 -29.53 15.79
C GLU A 248 -30.53 -29.60 14.45
N MET A 249 -30.03 -28.47 13.93
CA MET A 249 -29.28 -28.43 12.67
C MET A 249 -28.00 -29.29 12.71
N LEU A 250 -27.30 -29.30 13.84
CA LEU A 250 -26.10 -30.11 14.03
C LEU A 250 -26.40 -31.62 14.13
N SER A 251 -27.63 -31.99 14.50
CA SER A 251 -28.09 -33.38 14.54
C SER A 251 -28.59 -33.88 13.18
N THR A 252 -29.12 -33.00 12.32
CA THR A 252 -29.57 -33.35 10.96
C THR A 252 -28.44 -33.49 9.94
N HIS A 253 -27.27 -32.87 10.18
CA HIS A 253 -26.11 -32.92 9.28
C HIS A 253 -25.02 -33.94 9.68
N ASN A 254 -25.34 -34.88 10.58
CA ASN A 254 -24.45 -35.95 11.07
C ASN A 254 -24.84 -37.35 10.50
N LEU A 255 -25.36 -37.42 9.27
CA LEU A 255 -25.57 -38.67 8.51
C LEU A 255 -24.72 -38.68 7.23
#